data_AF-A0A2B7Y0F5-F1
#
_entry.id   AF-A0A2B7Y0F5-F1
#
_cell.length_a   1.000
_cell.length_b   1.000
_cell.length_c   1.000
_cell.angle_alpha   90.00
_cell.angle_beta   90.00
_cell.angle_gamma   90.00
#
_symmetry.space_group_name_H-M   'P 1'
#
loop_
_entity.id
_entity.type
_entity.pdbx_description
1 polymer ?
#
loop_
_entity_poly.entity_id
_entity_poly.type
_entity_poly.pdbx_seq_one_letter_code
_entity_poly.pdbx_strand_id
1 'polypeptide(L)'
;TYKNLCEFIPILGCNSSSPIKAVDLNPLIQQLLTTHSGSTIFGVGGHSVLLSITEDIAAKVSLKPSGKHVRHEQSIFKLLDQVPCPYIIHSFLCAPNITYMPLFKNGTLYERMSMDDKPRPVLQWMLQLSEAVACLESLGYAHGELNPRNILLDNQDQLRLVDFDHALKIGDDLDVGYEPYVRASKAAQQISGGTYGKAGPITEQFALGLIFWYMSRGTELYAELDGPDKVDRLIEGELPVVNLENPIDGIIFDSSPVTSTDRMIQQPRKRNVRFRR
;
A
#
# COMPACT_ATOMS: atom_id res chain seq x y z
N THR A 1 -16.78 -18.77 5.15
CA THR A 1 -17.30 -19.85 4.26
C THR A 1 -17.74 -19.24 2.94
N TYR A 2 -17.93 -20.03 1.88
CA TYR A 2 -18.45 -19.51 0.61
C TYR A 2 -19.83 -18.84 0.77
N LYS A 3 -20.71 -19.42 1.60
CA LYS A 3 -22.02 -18.84 1.89
C LYS A 3 -21.91 -17.42 2.48
N ASN A 4 -21.06 -17.23 3.50
CA ASN A 4 -20.86 -15.91 4.10
C ASN A 4 -20.29 -14.90 3.08
N LEU A 5 -19.42 -15.35 2.18
CA LEU A 5 -18.91 -14.49 1.10
C LEU A 5 -20.05 -14.02 0.19
N CYS A 6 -20.94 -14.92 -0.24
CA CYS A 6 -22.10 -14.58 -1.07
C CYS A 6 -23.04 -13.57 -0.39
N GLU A 7 -23.21 -13.66 0.93
CA GLU A 7 -24.03 -12.73 1.72
C GLU A 7 -23.34 -11.36 1.89
N PHE A 8 -22.01 -11.34 1.99
CA PHE A 8 -21.24 -10.13 2.26
C PHE A 8 -20.88 -9.31 1.00
N ILE A 9 -20.60 -9.97 -0.13
CA ILE A 9 -20.14 -9.32 -1.36
C ILE A 9 -21.08 -8.21 -1.89
N PRO A 10 -22.42 -8.38 -1.87
CA PRO A 10 -23.33 -7.31 -2.28
C PRO A 10 -23.19 -6.04 -1.44
N ILE A 11 -22.79 -6.17 -0.17
CA ILE A 11 -22.61 -5.06 0.78
C ILE A 11 -21.31 -4.31 0.50
N LEU A 12 -20.22 -5.03 0.21
CA LEU A 12 -18.93 -4.44 -0.20
C LEU A 12 -19.05 -3.63 -1.50
N GLY A 13 -19.92 -4.06 -2.41
CA GLY A 13 -20.10 -3.44 -3.73
C GLY A 13 -21.06 -2.25 -3.77
N CYS A 14 -21.74 -1.90 -2.67
CA CYS A 14 -22.84 -0.92 -2.65
C CYS A 14 -22.47 0.47 -3.19
N ASN A 15 -21.21 0.88 -3.05
CA ASN A 15 -20.72 2.18 -3.53
C ASN A 15 -19.94 2.08 -4.86
N SER A 16 -19.84 0.89 -5.44
CA SER A 16 -19.18 0.70 -6.74
C SER A 16 -20.14 0.97 -7.88
N SER A 17 -19.62 1.50 -9.00
CA SER A 17 -20.39 1.71 -10.24
C SER A 17 -20.89 0.40 -10.88
N SER A 18 -20.46 -0.77 -10.38
CA SER A 18 -20.83 -2.09 -10.90
C SER A 18 -20.81 -3.14 -9.78
N PRO A 19 -21.81 -3.13 -8.88
CA PRO A 19 -21.86 -4.01 -7.71
C PRO A 19 -21.78 -5.49 -8.12
N ILE A 20 -20.98 -6.26 -7.38
CA ILE A 20 -20.80 -7.68 -7.61
C ILE A 20 -21.96 -8.43 -6.95
N LYS A 21 -22.67 -9.28 -7.71
CA LYS A 21 -23.66 -10.19 -7.14
C LYS A 21 -23.03 -11.54 -6.89
N ALA A 22 -23.59 -12.32 -5.97
CA ALA A 22 -23.11 -13.68 -5.69
C ALA A 22 -23.07 -14.58 -6.95
N VAL A 23 -23.96 -14.34 -7.92
CA VAL A 23 -24.01 -15.08 -9.20
C VAL A 23 -22.83 -14.78 -10.12
N ASP A 24 -22.19 -13.62 -9.94
CA ASP A 24 -21.07 -13.15 -10.75
C ASP A 24 -19.72 -13.62 -10.18
N LEU A 25 -19.74 -14.27 -9.01
CA LEU A 25 -18.54 -14.76 -8.36
C LEU A 25 -17.86 -15.82 -9.19
N ASN A 26 -16.53 -15.75 -9.22
CA ASN A 26 -15.71 -16.71 -9.92
C ASN A 26 -15.91 -18.10 -9.30
N PRO A 27 -16.35 -19.11 -10.08
CA PRO A 27 -16.63 -20.45 -9.56
C PRO A 27 -15.40 -21.13 -8.95
N LEU A 28 -14.18 -20.69 -9.32
CA LEU A 28 -12.94 -21.18 -8.70
C LEU A 28 -12.91 -20.96 -7.19
N ILE A 29 -13.55 -19.90 -6.68
CA ILE A 29 -13.58 -19.61 -5.23
C ILE A 29 -14.29 -20.75 -4.49
N GLN A 30 -15.48 -21.15 -4.98
CA GLN A 30 -16.22 -22.25 -4.37
C GLN A 30 -15.48 -23.58 -4.56
N GLN A 31 -14.97 -23.82 -5.77
CA GLN A 31 -14.28 -25.06 -6.11
C GLN A 31 -13.05 -25.30 -5.20
N LEU A 32 -12.23 -24.28 -4.95
CA LEU A 32 -11.05 -24.43 -4.08
C LEU A 32 -11.45 -24.70 -2.63
N LEU A 33 -12.47 -23.99 -2.13
CA LEU A 33 -13.00 -24.18 -0.78
C LEU A 33 -13.59 -25.58 -0.55
N THR A 34 -14.07 -26.26 -1.61
CA THR A 34 -14.63 -27.62 -1.50
C THR A 34 -13.63 -28.72 -1.84
N THR A 35 -12.62 -28.45 -2.65
CA THR A 35 -11.65 -29.46 -3.12
C THR A 35 -10.63 -29.81 -2.03
N HIS A 36 -10.20 -28.83 -1.23
CA HIS A 36 -9.20 -29.04 -0.19
C HIS A 36 -9.83 -28.89 1.20
N SER A 37 -9.91 -29.99 1.94
CA SER A 37 -10.38 -30.00 3.33
C SER A 37 -9.46 -29.15 4.19
N GLY A 38 -9.98 -28.01 4.68
CA GLY A 38 -9.22 -27.05 5.49
C GLY A 38 -8.99 -25.71 4.80
N SER A 39 -9.31 -25.56 3.52
CA SER A 39 -9.24 -24.25 2.87
C SER A 39 -10.26 -23.28 3.42
N THR A 40 -9.82 -22.04 3.67
CA THR A 40 -10.65 -20.98 4.24
C THR A 40 -10.45 -19.68 3.49
N ILE A 41 -11.42 -18.77 3.62
CA ILE A 41 -11.25 -17.40 3.14
C ILE A 41 -10.36 -16.68 4.17
N PHE A 42 -9.18 -16.27 3.74
CA PHE A 42 -8.21 -15.58 4.56
C PHE A 42 -8.40 -14.06 4.49
N GLY A 43 -8.72 -13.53 3.31
CA GLY A 43 -8.99 -12.11 3.11
C GLY A 43 -9.86 -11.84 1.88
N VAL A 44 -10.58 -10.72 1.89
CA VAL A 44 -11.41 -10.26 0.76
C VAL A 44 -10.98 -8.84 0.42
N GLY A 45 -10.43 -8.65 -0.77
CA GLY A 45 -10.08 -7.33 -1.31
C GLY A 45 -11.14 -6.81 -2.29
N GLY A 46 -10.90 -5.64 -2.88
CA GLY A 46 -11.82 -5.01 -3.83
C GLY A 46 -11.99 -5.79 -5.15
N HIS A 47 -10.96 -6.54 -5.55
CA HIS A 47 -10.92 -7.22 -6.85
C HIS A 47 -10.69 -8.74 -6.77
N SER A 48 -10.30 -9.25 -5.60
CA SER A 48 -9.92 -10.65 -5.41
C SER A 48 -10.24 -11.15 -4.00
N VAL A 49 -10.24 -12.48 -3.85
CA VAL A 49 -10.34 -13.17 -2.57
C VAL A 49 -9.04 -13.94 -2.36
N LEU A 50 -8.45 -13.82 -1.18
CA LEU A 50 -7.32 -14.61 -0.77
C LEU A 50 -7.82 -15.81 0.03
N LEU A 51 -7.56 -17.01 -0.48
CA LEU A 51 -7.89 -18.27 0.16
C LEU A 51 -6.62 -18.87 0.78
N SER A 52 -6.71 -19.34 2.04
CA SER A 52 -5.71 -20.24 2.59
C SER A 52 -5.95 -21.63 2.01
N ILE A 53 -4.95 -22.20 1.35
CA ILE A 53 -5.00 -23.57 0.79
C ILE A 53 -4.36 -24.56 1.74
N THR A 54 -3.20 -24.19 2.29
CA THR A 54 -2.49 -24.91 3.35
C THR A 54 -1.98 -23.91 4.39
N GLU A 55 -1.20 -24.38 5.36
CA GLU A 55 -0.54 -23.55 6.37
C GLU A 55 0.31 -22.42 5.74
N ASP A 56 0.98 -22.68 4.60
CA ASP A 56 1.99 -21.77 4.04
C ASP A 56 1.67 -21.33 2.59
N ILE A 57 0.54 -21.76 2.04
CA ILE A 57 0.16 -21.47 0.65
C ILE A 57 -1.20 -20.79 0.60
N ALA A 58 -1.23 -19.64 -0.07
CA ALA A 58 -2.43 -18.90 -0.40
C ALA A 58 -2.76 -19.01 -1.90
N ALA A 59 -4.04 -18.87 -2.22
CA ALA A 59 -4.54 -18.66 -3.57
C ALA A 59 -5.32 -17.34 -3.65
N LYS A 60 -4.79 -16.37 -4.38
CA LYS A 60 -5.47 -15.11 -4.70
C LYS A 60 -6.31 -15.34 -5.97
N VAL A 61 -7.63 -15.32 -5.83
CA VAL A 61 -8.60 -15.62 -6.89
C VAL A 61 -9.36 -14.34 -7.24
N SER A 62 -9.47 -14.01 -8.53
CA SER A 62 -10.26 -12.83 -8.93
C SER A 62 -11.73 -13.01 -8.55
N LEU A 63 -12.37 -11.95 -8.05
CA LEU A 63 -13.78 -11.99 -7.64
C LEU A 63 -14.71 -12.35 -8.79
N LYS A 64 -14.48 -11.78 -9.98
CA LYS A 64 -15.18 -12.12 -11.22
C LYS A 64 -14.25 -12.93 -12.15
N PRO A 65 -14.78 -13.81 -13.00
CA PRO A 65 -14.02 -14.39 -14.10
C PRO A 65 -13.39 -13.29 -14.97
N SER A 66 -12.22 -13.55 -15.52
CA SER A 66 -11.48 -12.61 -16.35
C SER A 66 -11.13 -11.29 -15.64
N GLY A 67 -10.83 -11.33 -14.34
CA GLY A 67 -10.38 -10.17 -13.56
C GLY A 67 -9.10 -9.54 -14.14
N LYS A 68 -9.19 -8.27 -14.56
CA LYS A 68 -8.05 -7.53 -15.14
C LYS A 68 -6.94 -7.29 -14.11
N HIS A 69 -7.31 -6.99 -12.87
CA HIS A 69 -6.41 -6.74 -11.73
C HIS A 69 -5.47 -7.93 -11.45
N VAL A 70 -6.02 -9.14 -11.32
CA VAL A 70 -5.18 -10.35 -11.12
C VAL A 70 -4.26 -10.60 -12.32
N ARG A 71 -4.71 -10.41 -13.57
CA ARG A 71 -3.82 -10.56 -14.73
C ARG A 71 -2.72 -9.50 -14.78
N HIS A 72 -3.04 -8.28 -14.35
CA HIS A 72 -2.10 -7.19 -14.26
C HIS A 72 -1.02 -7.50 -13.23
N GLU A 73 -1.41 -7.89 -12.01
CA GLU A 73 -0.48 -8.33 -10.96
C GLU A 73 0.40 -9.49 -11.43
N GLN A 74 -0.17 -10.50 -12.11
CA GLN A 74 0.59 -11.60 -12.70
C GLN A 74 1.61 -11.13 -13.75
N SER A 75 1.34 -10.04 -14.46
CA SER A 75 2.31 -9.45 -15.40
C SER A 75 3.48 -8.78 -14.66
N ILE A 76 3.21 -8.18 -13.50
CA ILE A 76 4.24 -7.60 -12.63
C ILE A 76 5.12 -8.70 -12.02
N PHE A 77 4.53 -9.82 -11.56
CA PHE A 77 5.33 -10.96 -11.06
C PHE A 77 6.32 -11.48 -12.10
N LYS A 78 5.92 -11.57 -13.38
CA LYS A 78 6.84 -11.96 -14.47
C LYS A 78 7.99 -10.97 -14.69
N LEU A 79 7.79 -9.69 -14.39
CA LEU A 79 8.86 -8.70 -14.44
C LEU A 79 9.79 -8.87 -13.23
N LEU A 80 9.22 -9.09 -12.05
CA LEU A 80 9.96 -9.31 -10.80
C LEU A 80 10.82 -10.59 -10.83
N ASP A 81 10.46 -11.60 -11.63
CA ASP A 81 11.30 -12.78 -11.84
C ASP A 81 12.69 -12.44 -12.42
N GLN A 82 12.86 -11.25 -13.01
CA GLN A 82 14.13 -10.77 -13.58
C GLN A 82 15.01 -10.07 -12.55
N VAL A 83 14.42 -9.59 -11.45
CA VAL A 83 15.12 -8.81 -10.41
C VAL A 83 14.70 -9.35 -9.04
N PRO A 84 15.46 -10.31 -8.47
CA PRO A 84 15.08 -10.90 -7.19
C PRO A 84 15.18 -9.85 -6.07
N CYS A 85 14.08 -9.62 -5.37
CA CYS A 85 14.02 -8.78 -4.18
C CYS A 85 13.40 -9.57 -3.02
N PRO A 86 14.14 -9.82 -1.92
CA PRO A 86 13.64 -10.65 -0.82
C PRO A 86 12.47 -9.99 -0.06
N TYR A 87 12.23 -8.70 -0.26
CA TYR A 87 11.20 -7.93 0.42
C TYR A 87 9.93 -7.74 -0.44
N ILE A 88 9.84 -8.40 -1.59
CA ILE A 88 8.64 -8.47 -2.42
C ILE A 88 8.10 -9.91 -2.37
N ILE A 89 6.77 -10.07 -2.29
CA ILE A 89 6.17 -11.39 -2.47
C ILE A 89 6.32 -11.88 -3.91
N HIS A 90 6.63 -13.15 -4.09
CA HIS A 90 6.65 -13.82 -5.38
C HIS A 90 5.58 -14.90 -5.46
N SER A 91 4.99 -15.06 -6.64
CA SER A 91 4.06 -16.16 -6.90
C SER A 91 4.80 -17.49 -7.08
N PHE A 92 4.21 -18.58 -6.61
CA PHE A 92 4.63 -19.94 -6.98
C PHE A 92 4.10 -20.33 -8.37
N LEU A 93 2.87 -19.93 -8.68
CA LEU A 93 2.20 -20.27 -9.92
C LEU A 93 1.14 -19.22 -10.27
N CYS A 94 1.18 -18.72 -11.50
CA CYS A 94 0.13 -17.89 -12.08
C CYS A 94 -0.68 -18.70 -13.10
N ALA A 95 -2.01 -18.75 -12.93
CA ALA A 95 -2.93 -19.32 -13.90
C ALA A 95 -4.10 -18.35 -14.14
N PRO A 96 -4.95 -18.57 -15.17
CA PRO A 96 -6.07 -17.67 -15.43
C PRO A 96 -6.97 -17.49 -14.20
N ASN A 97 -7.12 -16.25 -13.75
CA ASN A 97 -7.93 -15.83 -12.60
C ASN A 97 -7.44 -16.28 -11.21
N ILE A 98 -6.26 -16.88 -11.11
CA ILE A 98 -5.72 -17.38 -9.84
C ILE A 98 -4.20 -17.28 -9.77
N THR A 99 -3.69 -16.81 -8.63
CA THR A 99 -2.26 -16.81 -8.33
C THR A 99 -2.02 -17.54 -7.02
N TYR A 100 -1.14 -18.54 -7.03
CA TYR A 100 -0.64 -19.21 -5.83
C TYR A 100 0.62 -18.53 -5.34
N MET A 101 0.70 -18.28 -4.04
CA MET A 101 1.79 -17.51 -3.41
C MET A 101 1.98 -17.94 -1.94
N PRO A 102 3.09 -17.56 -1.28
CA PRO A 102 3.28 -17.78 0.15
C PRO A 102 2.13 -17.15 0.96
N LEU A 103 1.69 -17.84 2.01
CA LEU A 103 0.76 -17.30 3.00
C LEU A 103 1.52 -16.77 4.21
N PHE A 104 1.37 -15.47 4.51
CA PHE A 104 1.94 -14.84 5.70
C PHE A 104 0.85 -14.65 6.76
N LYS A 105 0.95 -15.39 7.88
CA LYS A 105 -0.07 -15.42 8.93
C LYS A 105 0.09 -14.34 10.01
N ASN A 106 1.22 -13.65 10.06
CA ASN A 106 1.46 -12.58 11.04
C ASN A 106 0.77 -11.26 10.69
N GLY A 107 -0.03 -11.27 9.63
CA GLY A 107 -0.86 -10.15 9.23
C GLY A 107 -0.07 -9.05 8.53
N THR A 108 -0.75 -7.93 8.42
CA THR A 108 -0.27 -6.69 7.80
C THR A 108 0.54 -5.86 8.78
N LEU A 109 1.35 -4.93 8.28
CA LEU A 109 1.98 -3.89 9.08
C LEU A 109 0.90 -3.10 9.84
N TYR A 110 -0.24 -2.82 9.22
CA TYR A 110 -1.37 -2.17 9.89
C TYR A 110 -1.79 -2.90 11.18
N GLU A 111 -1.99 -4.22 11.13
CA GLU A 111 -2.37 -5.03 12.29
C GLU A 111 -1.22 -5.12 13.31
N ARG A 112 0.02 -5.23 12.83
CA ARG A 112 1.21 -5.27 13.68
C ARG A 112 1.37 -4.02 14.53
N MET A 113 0.96 -2.87 14.02
CA MET A 113 1.09 -1.58 14.71
C MET A 113 0.14 -1.45 15.90
N SER A 114 -0.95 -2.21 15.93
CA SER A 114 -1.86 -2.31 17.08
C SER A 114 -1.34 -3.21 18.22
N MET A 115 -0.20 -3.90 18.02
CA MET A 115 0.43 -4.72 19.05
C MET A 115 1.42 -3.89 19.86
N ASP A 116 0.95 -3.23 20.91
CA ASP A 116 1.75 -2.32 21.74
C ASP A 116 2.87 -3.00 22.53
N ASP A 117 2.74 -4.31 22.78
CA ASP A 117 3.69 -5.13 23.53
C ASP A 117 4.90 -5.58 22.70
N LYS A 118 4.86 -5.42 21.37
CA LYS A 118 5.92 -5.85 20.48
C LYS A 118 6.77 -4.68 19.99
N PRO A 119 8.12 -4.75 20.13
CA PRO A 119 9.01 -3.69 19.69
C PRO A 119 8.85 -3.43 18.18
N ARG A 120 8.99 -2.18 17.76
CA ARG A 120 8.89 -1.79 16.36
C ARG A 120 10.30 -1.56 15.79
N PRO A 121 10.85 -2.47 14.96
CA PRO A 121 12.15 -2.27 14.31
C PRO A 121 12.01 -1.31 13.12
N VAL A 122 11.57 -0.07 13.40
CA VAL A 122 11.13 0.93 12.40
C VAL A 122 12.18 1.15 11.29
N LEU A 123 13.46 1.31 11.66
CA LEU A 123 14.53 1.54 10.68
C LEU A 123 14.76 0.33 9.77
N GLN A 124 14.63 -0.89 10.30
CA GLN A 124 14.75 -2.12 9.51
C GLN A 124 13.59 -2.23 8.53
N TRP A 125 12.35 -2.04 9.00
CA TRP A 125 11.19 -2.08 8.12
C TRP A 125 11.26 -1.02 7.03
N MET A 126 11.69 0.20 7.36
CA MET A 126 11.83 1.27 6.39
C MET A 126 12.89 0.93 5.32
N LEU A 127 14.04 0.39 5.73
CA LEU A 127 15.07 -0.06 4.79
C LEU A 127 14.53 -1.13 3.82
N GLN A 128 13.85 -2.14 4.36
CA GLN A 128 13.28 -3.23 3.55
C GLN A 128 12.22 -2.74 2.57
N LEU A 129 11.35 -1.84 3.02
CA LEU A 129 10.32 -1.25 2.17
C LEU A 129 10.95 -0.38 1.07
N SER A 130 11.95 0.44 1.39
CA SER A 130 12.69 1.22 0.40
C SER A 130 13.37 0.35 -0.64
N GLU A 131 13.97 -0.78 -0.24
CA GLU A 131 14.57 -1.74 -1.18
C GLU A 131 13.52 -2.40 -2.10
N ALA A 132 12.34 -2.76 -1.56
CA ALA A 132 11.24 -3.29 -2.36
C ALA A 132 10.74 -2.26 -3.39
N VAL A 133 10.51 -1.01 -2.98
CA VAL A 133 10.05 0.04 -3.89
C VAL A 133 11.10 0.38 -4.94
N ALA A 134 12.38 0.47 -4.56
CA ALA A 134 13.49 0.69 -5.51
C ALA A 134 13.62 -0.47 -6.53
N CYS A 135 13.36 -1.71 -6.11
CA CYS A 135 13.31 -2.84 -7.03
C CYS A 135 12.21 -2.66 -8.09
N LEU A 136 11.00 -2.29 -7.68
CA LEU A 136 9.89 -2.06 -8.61
C LEU A 136 10.16 -0.86 -9.53
N GLU A 137 10.74 0.22 -8.98
CA GLU A 137 11.17 1.40 -9.73
C GLU A 137 12.20 1.04 -10.80
N SER A 138 13.15 0.15 -10.50
CA SER A 138 14.17 -0.31 -11.46
C SER A 138 13.59 -1.04 -12.68
N LEU A 139 12.37 -1.60 -12.54
CA LEU A 139 11.60 -2.21 -13.63
C LEU A 139 10.77 -1.19 -14.42
N GLY A 140 10.79 0.09 -14.03
CA GLY A 140 10.02 1.17 -14.65
C GLY A 140 8.59 1.29 -14.11
N TYR A 141 8.31 0.73 -12.93
CA TYR A 141 6.99 0.72 -12.31
C TYR A 141 6.98 1.39 -10.94
N ALA A 142 5.85 1.99 -10.60
CA ALA A 142 5.48 2.40 -9.24
C ALA A 142 4.45 1.41 -8.69
N HIS A 143 4.38 1.26 -7.36
CA HIS A 143 3.38 0.38 -6.75
C HIS A 143 1.98 0.99 -6.88
N GLY A 144 1.85 2.31 -6.80
CA GLY A 144 0.59 3.04 -7.02
C GLY A 144 -0.35 3.01 -5.81
N GLU A 145 -0.28 1.99 -4.97
CA GLU A 145 -1.11 1.90 -3.76
C GLU A 145 -0.32 1.51 -2.50
N LEU A 146 0.83 2.15 -2.26
CA LEU A 146 1.61 1.90 -1.03
C LEU A 146 0.84 2.34 0.21
N ASN A 147 0.61 1.40 1.12
CA ASN A 147 0.04 1.65 2.44
C ASN A 147 0.37 0.46 3.39
N PRO A 148 0.19 0.60 4.72
CA PRO A 148 0.50 -0.47 5.68
C PRO A 148 -0.32 -1.75 5.56
N ARG A 149 -1.44 -1.76 4.82
CA ARG A 149 -2.23 -2.97 4.56
C ARG A 149 -1.64 -3.81 3.43
N ASN A 150 -0.89 -3.18 2.53
CA ASN A 150 -0.17 -3.82 1.42
C ASN A 150 1.26 -4.24 1.82
N ILE A 151 1.53 -4.30 3.12
CA ILE A 151 2.81 -4.70 3.68
C ILE A 151 2.54 -5.84 4.66
N LEU A 152 3.09 -7.02 4.41
CA LEU A 152 3.00 -8.18 5.31
C LEU A 152 4.29 -8.34 6.09
N LEU A 153 4.19 -9.09 7.19
CA LEU A 153 5.34 -9.50 8.00
C LEU A 153 5.44 -11.02 8.04
N ASP A 154 6.65 -11.54 7.89
CA ASP A 154 6.91 -12.97 8.05
C ASP A 154 7.15 -13.38 9.51
N ASN A 155 7.50 -14.65 9.70
CA ASN A 155 7.74 -15.24 11.02
C ASN A 155 8.97 -14.65 11.74
N GLN A 156 9.79 -13.88 11.04
CA GLN A 156 10.97 -13.21 11.55
C GLN A 156 10.77 -11.68 11.64
N ASP A 157 9.52 -11.20 11.57
CA ASP A 157 9.17 -9.77 11.58
C ASP A 157 9.83 -9.00 10.42
N GLN A 158 10.10 -9.70 9.30
CA GLN A 158 10.65 -9.12 8.07
C GLN A 158 9.53 -8.73 7.11
N LEU A 159 9.74 -7.62 6.41
CA LEU A 159 8.76 -7.03 5.53
C LEU A 159 8.62 -7.78 4.21
N ARG A 160 7.38 -7.88 3.72
CA ARG A 160 7.03 -8.33 2.37
C ARG A 160 6.01 -7.36 1.77
N LEU A 161 6.41 -6.63 0.74
CA LEU A 161 5.51 -5.80 -0.06
C LEU A 161 4.63 -6.72 -0.93
N VAL A 162 3.32 -6.47 -0.91
CA VAL A 162 2.31 -7.28 -1.60
C VAL A 162 1.30 -6.40 -2.35
N ASP A 163 0.49 -7.05 -3.19
CA ASP A 163 -0.64 -6.45 -3.92
C ASP A 163 -0.25 -5.47 -5.04
N PHE A 164 0.19 -6.03 -6.17
CA PHE A 164 0.62 -5.25 -7.34
C PHE A 164 -0.49 -5.05 -8.37
N ASP A 165 -1.75 -5.21 -7.98
CA ASP A 165 -2.87 -5.14 -8.90
C ASP A 165 -3.20 -3.71 -9.39
N HIS A 166 -2.67 -2.71 -8.68
CA HIS A 166 -2.65 -1.28 -9.00
C HIS A 166 -1.28 -0.74 -9.41
N ALA A 167 -0.26 -1.58 -9.62
CA ALA A 167 1.05 -1.11 -10.07
C ALA A 167 0.97 -0.39 -11.41
N LEU A 168 1.69 0.71 -11.59
CA LEU A 168 1.59 1.57 -12.78
C LEU A 168 2.97 1.77 -13.40
N LYS A 169 3.04 1.95 -14.72
CA LYS A 169 4.30 2.43 -15.31
C LYS A 169 4.55 3.84 -14.82
N ILE A 170 5.82 4.17 -14.60
CA ILE A 170 6.20 5.53 -14.23
C ILE A 170 5.74 6.51 -15.33
N GLY A 171 5.02 7.55 -14.94
CA GLY A 171 4.42 8.55 -15.82
C GLY A 171 2.96 8.31 -16.19
N ASP A 172 2.38 7.14 -15.86
CA ASP A 172 0.95 6.90 -16.01
C ASP A 172 0.13 7.67 -14.97
N ASP A 173 -1.17 7.87 -15.25
CA ASP A 173 -2.09 8.55 -14.34
C ASP A 173 -2.35 7.71 -13.08
N LEU A 174 -2.18 8.35 -11.91
CA LEU A 174 -2.47 7.75 -10.62
C LEU A 174 -3.86 8.17 -10.14
N ASP A 175 -4.84 7.27 -10.28
CA ASP A 175 -6.25 7.53 -9.98
C ASP A 175 -6.77 6.84 -8.72
N VAL A 176 -6.00 5.88 -8.20
CA VAL A 176 -6.36 5.09 -7.02
C VAL A 176 -5.38 5.42 -5.91
N GLY A 177 -5.86 5.42 -4.68
CA GLY A 177 -5.04 5.69 -3.52
C GLY A 177 -5.78 5.49 -2.21
N TYR A 178 -5.02 5.28 -1.14
CA TYR A 178 -5.54 5.13 0.21
C TYR A 178 -4.99 6.25 1.09
N GLU A 179 -5.87 7.11 1.59
CA GLU A 179 -5.47 8.18 2.50
C GLU A 179 -5.02 7.63 3.86
N PRO A 180 -4.02 8.24 4.52
CA PRO A 180 -3.35 9.48 4.13
C PRO A 180 -2.18 9.30 3.13
N TYR A 181 -1.89 8.08 2.67
CA TYR A 181 -0.69 7.74 1.89
C TYR A 181 -0.68 8.26 0.45
N VAL A 182 -1.76 8.90 0.02
CA VAL A 182 -1.86 9.63 -1.24
C VAL A 182 -2.26 11.07 -1.00
N ARG A 183 -1.88 11.95 -1.92
CA ARG A 183 -2.19 13.37 -1.86
C ARG A 183 -2.75 13.82 -3.20
N ALA A 184 -4.01 14.27 -3.20
CA ALA A 184 -4.57 14.91 -4.37
C ALA A 184 -3.86 16.25 -4.61
N SER A 185 -3.55 16.57 -5.86
CA SER A 185 -3.00 17.87 -6.23
C SER A 185 -4.12 18.80 -6.68
N LYS A 186 -4.15 20.04 -6.20
CA LYS A 186 -5.07 21.07 -6.70
C LYS A 186 -4.96 21.26 -8.22
N ALA A 187 -3.76 21.10 -8.78
CA ALA A 187 -3.55 21.15 -10.23
C ALA A 187 -4.15 19.93 -10.95
N ALA A 188 -4.10 18.74 -10.34
CA ALA A 188 -4.73 17.53 -10.87
C ALA A 188 -6.26 17.59 -10.81
N GLN A 189 -6.83 18.29 -9.82
CA GLN A 189 -8.28 18.53 -9.76
C GLN A 189 -8.78 19.49 -10.85
N GLN A 190 -7.91 20.28 -11.49
CA GLN A 190 -8.27 21.30 -12.48
C GLN A 190 -7.83 20.97 -13.92
N ILE A 191 -6.97 19.98 -14.12
CA ILE A 191 -6.40 19.61 -15.43
C ILE A 191 -6.66 18.12 -15.67
N SER A 192 -6.93 17.71 -16.91
CA SER A 192 -6.99 16.28 -17.27
C SER A 192 -5.65 15.58 -16.97
N GLY A 193 -5.61 14.81 -15.90
CA GLY A 193 -4.51 13.99 -15.39
C GLY A 193 -4.99 13.25 -14.14
N GLY A 194 -4.28 12.19 -13.74
CA GLY A 194 -4.72 11.31 -12.65
C GLY A 194 -5.00 12.05 -11.35
N THR A 195 -5.97 11.57 -10.56
CA THR A 195 -6.45 12.22 -9.32
C THR A 195 -5.32 12.61 -8.36
N TYR A 196 -4.29 11.78 -8.27
CA TYR A 196 -3.13 11.94 -7.39
C TYR A 196 -1.84 12.28 -8.16
N GLY A 197 -1.97 12.73 -9.41
CA GLY A 197 -0.87 13.08 -10.30
C GLY A 197 -0.40 11.90 -11.16
N LYS A 198 0.89 11.89 -11.47
CA LYS A 198 1.54 10.82 -12.26
C LYS A 198 2.29 9.87 -11.35
N ALA A 199 2.12 8.58 -11.54
CA ALA A 199 2.82 7.55 -10.79
C ALA A 199 4.34 7.69 -10.98
N GLY A 200 5.11 7.66 -9.90
CA GLY A 200 6.56 7.76 -9.96
C GLY A 200 7.22 8.05 -8.63
N PRO A 201 8.51 8.45 -8.64
CA PRO A 201 9.30 8.58 -7.42
C PRO A 201 8.70 9.54 -6.39
N ILE A 202 8.08 10.63 -6.84
CA ILE A 202 7.44 11.62 -5.95
C ILE A 202 6.22 11.04 -5.22
N THR A 203 5.35 10.29 -5.92
CA THR A 203 4.16 9.70 -5.30
C THR A 203 4.54 8.57 -4.34
N GLU A 204 5.52 7.74 -4.72
CA GLU A 204 5.99 6.64 -3.88
C GLU A 204 6.75 7.16 -2.64
N GLN A 205 7.62 8.17 -2.79
CA GLN A 205 8.33 8.79 -1.65
C GLN A 205 7.37 9.42 -0.65
N PHE A 206 6.29 10.06 -1.12
CA PHE A 206 5.27 10.60 -0.23
C PHE A 206 4.62 9.50 0.62
N ALA A 207 4.20 8.40 -0.01
CA ALA A 207 3.63 7.26 0.70
C ALA A 207 4.63 6.64 1.69
N LEU A 208 5.89 6.47 1.28
CA LEU A 208 6.98 6.00 2.14
C LEU A 208 7.17 6.88 3.38
N GLY A 209 7.15 8.20 3.23
CA GLY A 209 7.28 9.14 4.34
C GLY A 209 6.15 9.00 5.36
N LEU A 210 4.91 8.82 4.89
CA LEU A 210 3.75 8.64 5.77
C LEU A 210 3.65 7.25 6.39
N ILE A 211 4.16 6.22 5.70
CA ILE A 211 4.35 4.89 6.30
C ILE A 211 5.43 4.97 7.40
N PHE A 212 6.52 5.70 7.18
CA PHE A 212 7.57 5.87 8.19
C PHE A 212 7.06 6.64 9.41
N TRP A 213 6.24 7.67 9.19
CA TRP A 213 5.47 8.32 10.26
C TRP A 213 4.65 7.29 11.03
N TYR A 214 3.82 6.51 10.34
CA TYR A 214 2.97 5.52 10.99
C TYR A 214 3.75 4.50 11.83
N MET A 215 4.79 3.88 11.25
CA MET A 215 5.66 2.92 11.94
C MET A 215 6.29 3.51 13.21
N SER A 216 6.65 4.79 13.14
CA SER A 216 7.43 5.44 14.19
C SER A 216 6.58 6.09 15.28
N ARG A 217 5.31 6.41 15.01
CA ARG A 217 4.38 7.03 15.99
C ARG A 217 3.32 6.07 16.51
N GLY A 218 2.97 5.04 15.74
CA GLY A 218 1.87 4.12 16.08
C GLY A 218 0.50 4.56 15.60
N THR A 219 0.39 5.78 15.09
CA THR A 219 -0.86 6.37 14.62
C THR A 219 -0.66 6.99 13.24
N GLU A 220 -1.69 6.88 12.41
CA GLU A 220 -1.68 7.51 11.09
C GLU A 220 -1.58 9.04 11.25
N LEU A 221 -1.06 9.70 10.22
CA LEU A 221 -1.04 11.16 10.21
C LEU A 221 -2.49 11.68 10.25
N TYR A 222 -2.76 12.61 11.17
CA TYR A 222 -4.10 13.18 11.41
C TYR A 222 -5.17 12.16 11.77
N ALA A 223 -4.82 11.07 12.46
CA ALA A 223 -5.77 10.06 12.93
C ALA A 223 -6.91 10.63 13.79
N GLU A 224 -6.67 11.77 14.44
CA GLU A 224 -7.62 12.49 15.29
C GLU A 224 -8.59 13.41 14.54
N LEU A 225 -8.35 13.66 13.25
CA LEU A 225 -9.19 14.55 12.43
C LEU A 225 -10.26 13.77 11.69
N ASP A 226 -11.37 14.46 11.40
CA ASP A 226 -12.39 13.95 10.48
C ASP A 226 -11.83 13.84 9.04
N GLY A 227 -12.43 12.94 8.26
CA GLY A 227 -12.00 12.65 6.89
C GLY A 227 -11.75 13.89 6.03
N PRO A 228 -12.73 14.80 5.86
CA PRO A 228 -12.56 16.01 5.05
C PRO A 228 -11.41 16.90 5.52
N ASP A 229 -11.28 17.15 6.82
CA ASP A 229 -10.21 18.00 7.37
C ASP A 229 -8.83 17.38 7.15
N LYS A 230 -8.72 16.05 7.26
CA LYS A 230 -7.51 15.31 6.92
C LYS A 230 -7.15 15.49 5.44
N VAL A 231 -8.11 15.30 4.54
CA VAL A 231 -7.92 15.47 3.09
C VAL A 231 -7.45 16.88 2.77
N ASP A 232 -8.13 17.90 3.31
CA ASP A 232 -7.82 19.30 3.06
C ASP A 232 -6.39 19.63 3.48
N ARG A 233 -5.96 19.21 4.68
CA ARG A 233 -4.57 19.42 5.13
C ARG A 233 -3.55 18.73 4.24
N LEU A 234 -3.83 17.50 3.81
CA LEU A 234 -2.95 16.79 2.88
C LEU A 234 -2.87 17.52 1.54
N ILE A 235 -3.99 18.01 1.00
CA ILE A 235 -4.03 18.80 -0.24
C ILE A 235 -3.18 20.07 -0.09
N GLU A 236 -3.34 20.81 1.00
CA GLU A 236 -2.53 22.01 1.29
C GLU A 236 -1.05 21.68 1.51
N GLY A 237 -0.70 20.41 1.79
CA GLY A 237 0.66 20.01 2.14
C GLY A 237 1.07 20.51 3.53
N GLU A 238 0.08 20.77 4.37
CA GLU A 238 0.30 21.03 5.78
C GLU A 238 0.80 19.75 6.42
N LEU A 239 1.95 19.84 7.08
CA LEU A 239 2.55 18.75 7.82
C LEU A 239 2.82 19.21 9.25
N PRO A 240 2.74 18.30 10.22
CA PRO A 240 3.04 18.62 11.60
C PRO A 240 4.49 19.07 11.74
N VAL A 241 4.73 19.95 12.71
CA VAL A 241 6.10 20.36 13.04
C VAL A 241 6.84 19.15 13.60
N VAL A 242 7.97 18.83 12.98
CA VAL A 242 8.84 17.72 13.37
C VAL A 242 10.17 18.22 13.94
N ASN A 243 10.86 17.39 14.72
CA ASN A 243 12.17 17.73 15.25
C ASN A 243 13.27 17.31 14.27
N LEU A 244 13.81 18.24 13.49
CA LEU A 244 14.86 17.95 12.51
C LEU A 244 16.20 17.45 13.10
N GLU A 245 16.40 17.53 14.42
CA GLU A 245 17.54 16.88 15.08
C GLU A 245 17.32 15.37 15.26
N ASN A 246 16.07 14.91 15.20
CA ASN A 246 15.74 13.49 15.16
C ASN A 246 15.90 12.98 13.71
N PRO A 247 16.72 11.95 13.46
CA PRO A 247 16.99 11.48 12.10
C PRO A 247 15.75 10.91 11.40
N ILE A 248 14.80 10.32 12.14
CA ILE A 248 13.54 9.82 11.57
C ILE A 248 12.69 11.00 11.08
N ASP A 249 12.57 12.04 11.90
CA ASP A 249 11.83 13.25 11.55
C ASP A 249 12.43 13.96 10.34
N GLY A 250 13.77 14.00 10.23
CA GLY A 250 14.47 14.52 9.05
C GLY A 250 14.10 13.77 7.77
N ILE A 251 14.09 12.43 7.81
CA ILE A 251 13.73 11.61 6.64
C ILE A 251 12.25 11.80 6.26
N ILE A 252 11.34 11.82 7.24
CA ILE A 252 9.90 12.06 6.99
C ILE A 252 9.70 13.44 6.35
N PHE A 253 10.39 14.46 6.84
CA PHE A 253 10.36 15.81 6.29
C PHE A 253 10.85 15.84 4.83
N ASP A 254 11.96 15.15 4.53
CA ASP A 254 12.53 15.12 3.18
C ASP A 254 11.68 14.35 2.17
N SER A 255 10.97 13.31 2.65
CA SER A 255 10.06 12.46 1.86
C SER A 255 8.74 13.18 1.51
N SER A 256 8.51 14.34 2.11
CA SER A 256 7.32 15.13 1.88
C SER A 256 7.51 16.06 0.68
N PRO A 257 6.61 16.03 -0.33
CA PRO A 257 6.60 16.96 -1.44
C PRO A 257 6.02 18.30 -0.96
N VAL A 258 6.67 18.94 0.01
CA VAL A 258 6.48 20.36 0.27
C VAL A 258 7.30 21.08 -0.80
N THR A 259 6.68 22.02 -1.52
CA THR A 259 7.36 22.73 -2.60
C THR A 259 8.65 23.36 -2.06
N SER A 260 9.68 23.45 -2.88
CA SER A 260 10.98 24.04 -2.50
C SER A 260 10.86 25.47 -1.95
N THR A 261 9.77 26.17 -2.24
CA THR A 261 9.38 27.47 -1.65
C THR A 261 8.90 27.37 -0.20
N ASP A 262 8.17 26.33 0.18
CA ASP A 262 7.68 26.10 1.55
C ASP A 262 8.76 25.54 2.47
N ARG A 263 9.74 24.80 1.91
CA ARG A 263 10.92 24.30 2.66
C ARG A 263 11.71 25.43 3.33
N MET A 264 11.66 26.66 2.82
CA MET A 264 12.30 27.82 3.44
C MET A 264 11.50 28.45 4.60
N ILE A 265 10.18 28.23 4.65
CA ILE A 265 9.28 28.84 5.65
C ILE A 265 9.29 28.02 6.95
N GLN A 266 9.43 26.70 6.86
CA GLN A 266 9.42 25.80 8.01
C GLN A 266 10.79 25.60 8.70
N GLN A 267 11.89 26.12 8.13
CA GLN A 267 13.18 26.12 8.82
C GLN A 267 13.21 27.18 9.91
N PRO A 268 13.55 26.83 11.18
CA PRO A 268 13.75 27.84 12.21
C PRO A 268 14.91 28.76 11.77
N ARG A 269 14.65 30.06 11.66
CA ARG A 269 15.67 31.07 11.36
C ARG A 269 16.81 30.89 12.36
N LYS A 270 17.98 30.41 11.90
CA LYS A 270 19.21 30.45 12.69
C LYS A 270 19.40 31.91 13.14
N ARG A 271 19.25 32.16 14.44
CA ARG A 271 19.56 33.46 15.04
C ARG A 271 21.05 33.70 14.77
N ASN A 272 21.35 34.58 13.83
CA ASN A 272 22.69 35.13 13.68
C ASN A 272 23.05 35.85 14.97
N VAL A 273 23.78 35.18 15.86
CA VAL A 273 24.47 35.80 16.99
C VAL A 273 25.59 36.63 16.39
N ARG A 274 25.30 37.90 16.12
CA ARG A 274 26.34 38.90 15.86
C ARG A 274 27.12 39.09 17.16
N PHE A 275 28.31 38.51 17.23
CA PHE A 275 29.33 39.00 18.15
C PHE A 275 29.65 40.44 17.76
N ARG A 276 29.27 41.40 18.63
CA ARG A 276 29.83 42.74 18.58
C ARG A 276 31.26 42.64 19.11
N ARG A 277 32.21 43.10 18.28
CA ARG A 277 33.60 43.35 18.69
C ARG A 277 33.65 44.45 19.73
#